data_AF-A0A5B7SUD4-F1
#
_entry.id   AF-A0A5B7SUD4-F1
#
_cell.length_a   1.000
_cell.length_b   1.000
_cell.length_c   1.000
_cell.angle_alpha   90.00
_cell.angle_beta   90.00
_cell.angle_gamma   90.00
#
_symmetry.space_group_name_H-M   'P 1'
#
loop_
_entity.id
_entity.type
_entity.pdbx_description
1 polymer ?
#
loop_
_entity_poly.entity_id
_entity_poly.type
_entity_poly.pdbx_seq_one_letter_code
_entity_poly.pdbx_strand_id
1 'polypeptide(L)'
;MKKLLILLGALALTLSCEKDELYEETISAPSEEVSSPTSLTGLVNYNEKLKIVTVNVASASTTELRSIRRQIRRAAPNANIICLQEVKHERAVLEVFKSGRDHRDEGDMDSFPYYAQARNSTTARFPEKNLGIMVLSKFPIVKQFKPTIQTDPSVHKWTRSGLYTRIKVNYNTSIDLFTFHNTMNKHRNHSEWERRGMRKFREWVDRVLGKPLTSDVPRVFLAGDFNLGKESCYPLLGHPNVLEYAASENNKKGEIDQIVNTKTYPRLRSQGLVRTYGNSDHDGVWATYDLTTNRARALRDVVRVYEHSGARGRMAAFEVGDYYYLPEQHWIRTYRHQHWWNDRISSIRVGGYLRGYLYDGAHYRGRRWLFTGGHRNDISGSNDKISSMRVRRR
;
A
#
# COMPACT_ATOMS: atom_id res chain seq x y z
N MET A 1 -9.69 -30.53 54.59
CA MET A 1 -10.57 -30.64 53.41
C MET A 1 -9.81 -30.18 52.19
N LYS A 2 -9.72 -31.06 51.19
CA LYS A 2 -8.96 -30.91 49.94
C LYS A 2 -9.56 -29.81 49.07
N LYS A 3 -8.74 -28.82 48.68
CA LYS A 3 -8.73 -28.05 47.42
C LYS A 3 -8.07 -26.68 47.64
N LEU A 4 -6.74 -26.64 47.58
CA LEU A 4 -5.99 -25.42 47.23
C LEU A 4 -4.55 -25.80 46.85
N LEU A 5 -4.40 -26.47 45.70
CA LEU A 5 -3.11 -26.66 45.04
C LEU A 5 -3.35 -26.39 43.55
N ILE A 6 -2.66 -25.36 43.05
CA ILE A 6 -2.31 -24.99 41.66
C ILE A 6 -2.27 -23.46 41.69
N LEU A 7 -1.14 -22.88 42.13
CA LEU A 7 -0.64 -21.58 41.64
C LEU A 7 0.75 -21.22 42.21
N LEU A 8 1.74 -22.11 42.13
CA LEU A 8 3.15 -21.73 42.36
C LEU A 8 4.05 -22.51 41.41
N GLY A 9 4.34 -21.90 40.26
CA GLY A 9 5.14 -22.52 39.22
C GLY A 9 5.45 -21.55 38.08
N ALA A 10 6.07 -20.42 38.39
CA ALA A 10 6.77 -19.57 37.41
C ALA A 10 7.57 -18.46 38.13
N LEU A 11 8.58 -18.83 38.92
CA LEU A 11 9.56 -17.86 39.40
C LEU A 11 10.90 -18.55 39.68
N ALA A 12 11.60 -18.93 38.61
CA ALA A 12 13.03 -19.26 38.63
C ALA A 12 13.52 -19.43 37.19
N LEU A 13 14.20 -18.42 36.65
CA LEU A 13 15.27 -18.55 35.64
C LEU A 13 15.79 -17.16 35.30
N THR A 14 16.57 -16.63 36.25
CA THR A 14 17.56 -15.59 36.01
C THR A 14 18.94 -16.26 36.03
N LEU A 15 19.79 -15.79 35.11
CA LEU A 15 21.25 -15.96 35.04
C LEU A 15 21.80 -17.24 34.38
N SER A 16 22.12 -17.12 33.09
CA SER A 16 23.48 -17.31 32.58
C SER A 16 23.50 -16.93 31.10
N CYS A 17 24.12 -15.80 30.76
CA CYS A 17 24.58 -15.57 29.39
C CYS A 17 26.02 -15.06 29.50
N GLU A 18 26.90 -15.82 28.90
CA GLU A 18 28.35 -15.78 29.00
C GLU A 18 28.93 -14.51 28.36
N LYS A 19 30.10 -14.16 28.85
CA LYS A 19 30.96 -13.10 28.35
C LYS A 19 31.55 -13.54 27.01
N ASP A 20 31.26 -12.81 25.94
CA ASP A 20 32.07 -12.84 24.73
C ASP A 20 33.10 -11.72 24.77
N GLU A 21 34.36 -12.13 24.72
CA GLU A 21 35.56 -11.30 24.62
C GLU A 21 35.60 -10.58 23.25
N LEU A 22 35.69 -9.26 23.30
CA LEU A 22 35.91 -8.41 22.12
C LEU A 22 37.39 -8.49 21.72
N TYR A 23 37.67 -9.18 20.62
CA TYR A 23 38.91 -9.01 19.85
C TYR A 23 38.81 -7.72 19.03
N GLU A 24 39.59 -6.70 19.39
CA GLU A 24 39.84 -5.53 18.54
C GLU A 24 40.91 -5.89 17.50
N GLU A 25 40.47 -6.15 16.26
CA GLU A 25 41.38 -6.22 15.11
C GLU A 25 41.32 -4.88 14.37
N THR A 26 42.40 -4.10 14.51
CA THR A 26 42.55 -2.80 13.87
C THR A 26 42.96 -3.01 12.41
N ILE A 27 42.01 -2.95 11.48
CA ILE A 27 42.29 -2.98 10.04
C ILE A 27 42.31 -1.54 9.51
N SER A 28 43.52 -1.03 9.25
CA SER A 28 43.71 0.20 8.48
C SER A 28 43.26 0.00 7.04
N ALA A 29 42.20 0.69 6.62
CA ALA A 29 41.73 0.72 5.25
C ALA A 29 42.54 1.74 4.42
N PRO A 30 42.96 1.41 3.18
CA PRO A 30 43.57 2.37 2.28
C PRO A 30 42.56 3.43 1.83
N SER A 31 42.97 4.69 1.88
CA SER A 31 42.21 5.84 1.40
C SER A 31 42.26 5.90 -0.13
N GLU A 32 41.31 5.26 -0.80
CA GLU A 32 41.03 5.55 -2.21
C GLU A 32 40.09 6.75 -2.30
N GLU A 33 40.56 7.81 -2.98
CA GLU A 33 39.75 8.95 -3.38
C GLU A 33 38.62 8.49 -4.30
N VAL A 34 37.44 8.29 -3.73
CA VAL A 34 36.21 8.06 -4.49
C VAL A 34 35.83 9.36 -5.20
N SER A 35 36.08 9.40 -6.50
CA SER A 35 35.61 10.48 -7.37
C SER A 35 34.09 10.68 -7.20
N SER A 36 33.73 11.91 -6.81
CA SER A 36 32.35 12.33 -6.58
C SER A 36 31.49 12.12 -7.83
N PRO A 37 30.32 11.46 -7.74
CA PRO A 37 29.48 11.22 -8.90
C PRO A 37 29.00 12.55 -9.49
N THR A 38 29.16 12.65 -10.80
CA THR A 38 28.69 13.72 -11.68
C THR A 38 27.30 14.22 -11.28
N SER A 39 27.17 15.55 -11.20
CA SER A 39 25.98 16.24 -10.72
C SER A 39 24.73 15.85 -11.52
N LEU A 40 23.80 15.13 -10.89
CA LEU A 40 22.43 14.94 -11.36
C LEU A 40 21.64 16.25 -11.21
N THR A 41 21.99 17.28 -11.99
CA THR A 41 21.37 18.62 -12.01
C THR A 41 19.98 18.66 -12.65
N GLY A 42 19.44 17.52 -13.10
CA GLY A 42 18.10 17.43 -13.69
C GLY A 42 16.99 16.94 -12.77
N LEU A 43 17.27 16.58 -11.51
CA LEU A 43 16.23 16.12 -10.58
C LEU A 43 15.49 17.33 -9.99
N VAL A 44 14.51 17.83 -10.73
CA VAL A 44 13.62 18.89 -10.25
C VAL A 44 13.03 18.46 -8.91
N ASN A 45 13.35 19.23 -7.87
CA ASN A 45 13.07 18.94 -6.49
C ASN A 45 11.62 19.35 -6.18
N TYR A 46 10.64 18.63 -6.73
CA TYR A 46 9.24 18.90 -6.47
C TYR A 46 8.88 18.37 -5.08
N ASN A 47 8.95 19.27 -4.10
CA ASN A 47 8.31 19.09 -2.81
C ASN A 47 6.79 19.24 -2.98
N GLU A 48 6.13 18.19 -3.43
CA GLU A 48 4.68 18.19 -3.61
C GLU A 48 3.97 17.80 -2.32
N LYS A 49 2.82 18.42 -2.05
CA LYS A 49 1.95 18.01 -0.96
C LYS A 49 1.26 16.69 -1.31
N LEU A 50 1.18 15.77 -0.34
CA LEU A 50 0.50 14.50 -0.51
C LEU A 50 -0.97 14.73 -0.87
N LYS A 51 -1.39 14.20 -2.02
CA LYS A 51 -2.77 14.23 -2.51
C LYS A 51 -3.31 12.82 -2.74
N ILE A 52 -4.36 12.47 -2.02
CA ILE A 52 -5.05 11.18 -2.10
C ILE A 52 -6.41 11.38 -2.75
N VAL A 53 -6.80 10.46 -3.61
CA VAL A 53 -8.11 10.40 -4.25
C VAL A 53 -8.76 9.06 -3.91
N THR A 54 -10.07 9.04 -3.64
CA THR A 54 -10.87 7.81 -3.61
C THR A 54 -12.08 7.92 -4.52
N VAL A 55 -12.38 6.85 -5.27
CA VAL A 55 -13.50 6.80 -6.23
C VAL A 55 -14.03 5.37 -6.31
N ASN A 56 -15.32 5.18 -6.04
CA ASN A 56 -16.02 3.97 -6.48
C ASN A 56 -16.23 4.05 -8.00
N VAL A 57 -15.71 3.09 -8.77
CA VAL A 57 -15.77 3.10 -10.24
C VAL A 57 -16.93 2.31 -10.81
N ALA A 58 -17.83 1.76 -9.99
CA ALA A 58 -19.07 1.12 -10.42
C ALA A 58 -18.88 0.07 -11.54
N SER A 59 -17.81 -0.72 -11.47
CA SER A 59 -17.46 -1.71 -12.51
C SER A 59 -17.20 -1.12 -13.92
N ALA A 60 -16.81 0.15 -14.00
CA ALA A 60 -16.53 0.89 -15.24
C ALA A 60 -15.71 0.11 -16.27
N SER A 61 -16.14 0.20 -17.53
CA SER A 61 -15.41 -0.23 -18.72
C SER A 61 -14.11 0.57 -18.92
N THR A 62 -13.24 0.13 -19.84
CA THR A 62 -12.01 0.86 -20.17
C THR A 62 -12.29 2.30 -20.62
N THR A 63 -13.36 2.54 -21.38
CA THR A 63 -13.72 3.89 -21.87
C THR A 63 -14.17 4.80 -20.73
N GLU A 64 -15.01 4.29 -19.83
CA GLU A 64 -15.45 5.01 -18.62
C GLU A 64 -14.27 5.27 -17.68
N LEU A 65 -13.37 4.30 -17.48
CA LEU A 65 -12.15 4.49 -16.71
C LEU A 65 -11.25 5.59 -17.28
N ARG A 66 -11.12 5.71 -18.61
CA ARG A 66 -10.39 6.84 -19.23
C ARG A 66 -11.08 8.17 -18.94
N SER A 67 -12.40 8.20 -18.92
CA SER A 67 -13.18 9.38 -18.54
C SER A 67 -12.94 9.76 -17.08
N ILE A 68 -13.03 8.78 -16.17
CA ILE A 68 -12.75 8.94 -14.74
C ILE A 68 -11.32 9.44 -14.52
N ARG A 69 -10.31 8.87 -15.20
CA ARG A 69 -8.91 9.35 -15.13
C ARG A 69 -8.82 10.83 -15.52
N ARG A 70 -9.50 11.27 -16.58
CA ARG A 70 -9.52 12.69 -16.99
C ARG A 70 -10.19 13.57 -15.94
N GLN A 71 -11.28 13.12 -15.33
CA GLN A 71 -11.96 13.86 -14.27
C GLN A 71 -11.09 13.99 -13.02
N ILE A 72 -10.42 12.91 -12.61
CA ILE A 72 -9.43 12.94 -11.52
C ILE A 72 -8.33 13.96 -11.84
N ARG A 73 -7.76 13.94 -13.06
CA ARG A 73 -6.70 14.89 -13.45
C ARG A 73 -7.15 16.35 -13.38
N ARG A 74 -8.41 16.64 -13.73
CA ARG A 74 -8.98 18.00 -13.67
C ARG A 74 -9.25 18.45 -12.23
N ALA A 75 -9.87 17.60 -11.41
CA ALA A 75 -10.28 17.94 -10.05
C ALA A 75 -9.12 17.89 -9.04
N ALA A 76 -8.22 16.92 -9.23
CA ALA A 76 -7.11 16.61 -8.34
C ALA A 76 -5.79 16.53 -9.14
N PRO A 77 -5.34 17.64 -9.76
CA PRO A 77 -4.09 17.65 -10.51
C PRO A 77 -2.95 17.20 -9.60
N ASN A 78 -2.01 16.42 -10.15
CA ASN A 78 -0.90 15.82 -9.42
C ASN A 78 -1.32 14.88 -8.27
N ALA A 79 -2.51 14.24 -8.36
CA ALA A 79 -2.88 13.16 -7.45
C ALA A 79 -1.72 12.16 -7.29
N ASN A 80 -1.33 11.87 -6.05
CA ASN A 80 -0.20 11.01 -5.74
C ASN A 80 -0.64 9.54 -5.59
N ILE A 81 -1.83 9.34 -5.02
CA ILE A 81 -2.41 8.04 -4.71
C ILE A 81 -3.88 8.06 -5.09
N ILE A 82 -4.36 6.98 -5.71
CA ILE A 82 -5.77 6.78 -6.07
C ILE A 82 -6.24 5.46 -5.49
N CYS A 83 -7.32 5.50 -4.72
CA CYS A 83 -8.03 4.35 -4.18
C CYS A 83 -9.28 4.12 -5.02
N LEU A 84 -9.45 2.93 -5.58
CA LEU A 84 -10.59 2.56 -6.40
C LEU A 84 -11.40 1.46 -5.73
N GLN A 85 -12.73 1.56 -5.80
CA GLN A 85 -13.66 0.51 -5.38
C GLN A 85 -14.48 -0.01 -6.56
N GLU A 86 -15.01 -1.23 -6.45
CA GLU A 86 -15.75 -1.91 -7.52
C GLU A 86 -14.95 -2.13 -8.82
N VAL A 87 -13.66 -2.40 -8.67
CA VAL A 87 -12.81 -2.71 -9.82
C VAL A 87 -13.15 -4.11 -10.36
N LYS A 88 -13.85 -4.16 -11.50
CA LYS A 88 -14.18 -5.41 -12.19
C LYS A 88 -12.98 -6.01 -12.95
N HIS A 89 -12.22 -5.16 -13.64
CA HIS A 89 -11.12 -5.58 -14.52
C HIS A 89 -9.79 -4.89 -14.16
N GLU A 90 -8.93 -5.56 -13.39
CA GLU A 90 -7.58 -5.08 -13.02
C GLU A 90 -6.79 -4.63 -14.26
N ARG A 91 -6.79 -5.44 -15.34
CA ARG A 91 -6.06 -5.15 -16.58
C ARG A 91 -6.50 -3.83 -17.21
N ALA A 92 -7.81 -3.53 -17.23
CA ALA A 92 -8.33 -2.29 -17.80
C ALA A 92 -7.90 -1.07 -16.96
N VAL A 93 -7.94 -1.18 -15.63
CA VAL A 93 -7.42 -0.12 -14.74
C VAL A 93 -5.93 0.11 -15.00
N LEU A 94 -5.13 -0.95 -15.07
CA LEU A 94 -3.70 -0.82 -15.34
C LEU A 94 -3.41 -0.24 -16.72
N GLU A 95 -4.15 -0.64 -17.75
CA GLU A 95 -4.05 -0.03 -19.08
C GLU A 95 -4.29 1.49 -19.00
N VAL A 96 -5.35 1.92 -18.29
CA VAL A 96 -5.72 3.33 -18.23
C VAL A 96 -4.81 4.15 -17.32
N PHE A 97 -4.39 3.65 -16.16
CA PHE A 97 -3.70 4.44 -15.14
C PHE A 97 -2.17 4.20 -15.09
N LYS A 98 -1.67 3.09 -15.63
CA LYS A 98 -0.23 2.78 -15.66
C LYS A 98 0.44 3.25 -16.96
N SER A 99 -0.28 3.29 -18.09
CA SER A 99 0.31 3.67 -19.38
C SER A 99 0.41 5.19 -19.54
N GLY A 100 1.64 5.68 -19.43
CA GLY A 100 2.14 6.72 -20.33
C GLY A 100 2.53 6.06 -21.65
N ARG A 101 2.53 6.78 -22.78
CA ARG A 101 2.80 6.20 -24.12
C ARG A 101 4.21 5.62 -24.28
N ASP A 102 5.11 5.78 -23.32
CA ASP A 102 6.40 5.11 -23.34
C ASP A 102 6.85 4.80 -21.90
N HIS A 103 7.04 3.51 -21.58
CA HIS A 103 7.55 3.08 -20.27
C HIS A 103 9.04 3.42 -20.08
N ARG A 104 9.68 4.06 -21.07
CA ARG A 104 11.09 4.42 -21.06
C ARG A 104 11.39 5.68 -20.27
N ASP A 105 10.42 6.59 -20.14
CA ASP A 105 10.60 7.81 -19.39
C ASP A 105 9.98 7.67 -17.99
N GLU A 106 10.82 7.47 -16.98
CA GLU A 106 10.47 7.65 -15.56
C GLU A 106 9.96 9.09 -15.26
N GLY A 107 9.96 9.98 -16.26
CA GLY A 107 9.44 11.35 -16.25
C GLY A 107 7.94 11.52 -16.54
N ASP A 108 7.17 10.48 -16.89
CA ASP A 108 5.70 10.61 -16.92
C ASP A 108 5.17 10.69 -15.47
N MET A 109 5.13 11.93 -14.98
CA MET A 109 4.64 12.32 -13.66
C MET A 109 3.19 11.91 -13.43
N ASP A 110 2.42 11.55 -14.47
CA ASP A 110 1.01 11.15 -14.38
C ASP A 110 0.77 9.63 -14.36
N SER A 111 1.83 8.82 -14.40
CA SER A 111 1.75 7.36 -14.32
C SER A 111 1.69 6.87 -12.87
N PHE A 112 0.90 5.81 -12.62
CA PHE A 112 0.82 5.12 -11.32
C PHE A 112 1.44 3.71 -11.43
N PRO A 113 2.78 3.59 -11.36
CA PRO A 113 3.47 2.32 -11.62
C PRO A 113 3.32 1.30 -10.47
N TYR A 114 3.02 1.75 -9.26
CA TYR A 114 2.81 0.90 -8.10
C TYR A 114 1.33 0.67 -7.87
N TYR A 115 0.95 -0.57 -7.60
CA TYR A 115 -0.42 -0.88 -7.24
C TYR A 115 -0.54 -2.07 -6.31
N ALA A 116 -1.67 -2.12 -5.61
CA ALA A 116 -2.09 -3.24 -4.77
C ALA A 116 -3.58 -3.48 -4.97
N GLN A 117 -4.04 -4.73 -4.85
CA GLN A 117 -5.45 -5.07 -5.04
C GLN A 117 -5.90 -6.13 -4.04
N ALA A 118 -7.11 -5.96 -3.52
CA ALA A 118 -7.86 -6.98 -2.80
C ALA A 118 -9.17 -7.29 -3.54
N ARG A 119 -9.62 -8.55 -3.47
CA ARG A 119 -10.86 -8.99 -4.12
C ARG A 119 -12.00 -9.03 -3.11
N ASN A 120 -13.16 -8.60 -3.57
CA ASN A 120 -14.44 -8.79 -2.94
C ASN A 120 -15.24 -9.80 -3.78
N SER A 121 -16.05 -10.62 -3.14
CA SER A 121 -16.87 -11.59 -3.84
C SER A 121 -18.24 -11.71 -3.20
N THR A 122 -19.22 -12.18 -3.96
CA THR A 122 -20.55 -12.47 -3.44
C THR A 122 -21.03 -13.84 -3.88
N THR A 123 -21.79 -14.51 -3.01
CA THR A 123 -22.52 -15.74 -3.34
C THR A 123 -23.96 -15.48 -3.75
N ALA A 124 -24.43 -14.23 -3.67
CA ALA A 124 -25.75 -13.83 -4.12
C ALA A 124 -25.85 -13.82 -5.65
N ARG A 125 -27.09 -13.77 -6.16
CA ARG A 125 -27.38 -13.74 -7.59
C ARG A 125 -27.17 -12.32 -8.15
N PHE A 126 -25.91 -11.93 -8.31
CA PHE A 126 -25.50 -10.75 -9.06
C PHE A 126 -24.83 -11.14 -10.38
N PRO A 127 -24.93 -10.32 -11.44
CA PRO A 127 -24.16 -10.54 -12.66
C PRO A 127 -22.65 -10.51 -12.37
N GLU A 128 -22.21 -9.52 -11.61
CA GLU A 128 -20.84 -9.40 -11.10
C GLU A 128 -20.67 -10.09 -9.75
N LYS A 129 -20.05 -11.28 -9.74
CA LYS A 129 -19.76 -12.01 -8.51
C LYS A 129 -18.41 -11.68 -7.87
N ASN A 130 -17.54 -10.98 -8.60
CA ASN A 130 -16.18 -10.65 -8.18
C ASN A 130 -15.87 -9.21 -8.55
N LEU A 131 -15.59 -8.40 -7.54
CA LEU A 131 -15.16 -7.02 -7.67
C LEU A 131 -13.88 -6.84 -6.85
N GLY A 132 -13.25 -5.67 -6.93
CA GLY A 132 -12.03 -5.40 -6.19
C GLY A 132 -11.99 -4.01 -5.58
N ILE A 133 -11.09 -3.86 -4.62
CA ILE A 133 -10.54 -2.58 -4.22
C ILE A 133 -9.08 -2.52 -4.65
N MET A 134 -8.64 -1.35 -5.10
CA MET A 134 -7.30 -1.16 -5.65
C MET A 134 -6.69 0.13 -5.14
N VAL A 135 -5.39 0.10 -4.83
CA VAL A 135 -4.58 1.28 -4.59
C VAL A 135 -3.64 1.43 -5.77
N LEU A 136 -3.60 2.61 -6.36
CA LEU A 136 -2.66 3.04 -7.39
C LEU A 136 -1.78 4.14 -6.79
N SER A 137 -0.46 4.05 -6.95
CA SER A 137 0.47 4.97 -6.32
C SER A 137 1.60 5.37 -7.28
N LYS A 138 1.96 6.66 -7.25
CA LYS A 138 3.20 7.17 -7.86
C LYS A 138 4.45 6.76 -7.06
N PHE A 139 4.24 6.36 -5.82
CA PHE A 139 5.27 6.05 -4.82
C PHE A 139 5.36 4.55 -4.53
N PRO A 140 6.56 4.03 -4.17
CA PRO A 140 6.75 2.63 -3.84
C PRO A 140 5.81 2.11 -2.75
N ILE A 141 5.06 1.05 -3.06
CA ILE A 141 4.35 0.24 -2.06
C ILE A 141 5.33 -0.82 -1.55
N VAL A 142 5.76 -0.67 -0.30
CA VAL A 142 6.80 -1.51 0.32
C VAL A 142 6.24 -2.61 1.21
N LYS A 143 4.97 -2.49 1.60
CA LYS A 143 4.24 -3.51 2.37
C LYS A 143 2.77 -3.51 1.97
N GLN A 144 2.12 -4.67 2.00
CA GLN A 144 0.68 -4.76 1.79
C GLN A 144 0.06 -5.96 2.51
N PHE A 145 -1.20 -5.82 2.94
CA PHE A 145 -2.02 -6.88 3.52
C PHE A 145 -3.45 -6.80 3.02
N LYS A 146 -4.13 -7.93 2.88
CA LYS A 146 -5.48 -7.98 2.32
C LYS A 146 -6.40 -9.00 3.01
N PRO A 147 -6.70 -8.83 4.30
CA PRO A 147 -7.55 -9.76 5.00
C PRO A 147 -9.02 -9.59 4.59
N THR A 148 -9.78 -10.67 4.71
CA THR A 148 -11.23 -10.59 4.76
C THR A 148 -11.64 -9.88 6.04
N ILE A 149 -12.40 -8.80 5.91
CA ILE A 149 -12.91 -8.02 7.05
C ILE A 149 -14.29 -8.53 7.45
N GLN A 150 -15.14 -8.79 6.46
CA GLN A 150 -16.52 -9.18 6.72
C GLN A 150 -17.10 -10.00 5.58
N THR A 151 -17.93 -10.97 5.94
CA THR A 151 -18.94 -11.52 5.03
C THR A 151 -20.30 -11.05 5.52
N ASP A 152 -21.01 -10.30 4.68
CA ASP A 152 -22.34 -9.80 4.95
C ASP A 152 -23.32 -10.98 5.06
N PRO A 153 -24.03 -11.16 6.20
CA PRO A 153 -25.02 -12.21 6.32
C PRO A 153 -26.35 -11.88 5.62
N SER A 154 -26.51 -10.65 5.10
CA SER A 154 -27.71 -10.20 4.40
C SER A 154 -27.91 -10.87 3.03
N VAL A 155 -28.97 -10.43 2.33
CA VAL A 155 -29.33 -10.91 0.97
C VAL A 155 -28.16 -10.79 -0.01
N HIS A 156 -27.31 -9.77 0.14
CA HIS A 156 -26.25 -9.52 -0.83
C HIS A 156 -25.00 -10.38 -0.64
N LYS A 157 -24.82 -11.04 0.53
CA LYS A 157 -23.76 -12.03 0.82
C LYS A 157 -22.34 -11.65 0.37
N TRP A 158 -22.00 -10.37 0.43
CA TRP A 158 -20.69 -9.88 0.03
C TRP A 158 -19.63 -10.23 1.07
N THR A 159 -18.57 -10.90 0.65
CA THR A 159 -17.29 -10.99 1.34
C THR A 159 -16.43 -9.79 0.94
N ARG A 160 -16.16 -8.92 1.90
CA ARG A 160 -15.41 -7.67 1.77
C ARG A 160 -14.02 -7.83 2.37
N SER A 161 -13.01 -7.57 1.56
CA SER A 161 -11.61 -7.51 1.96
C SER A 161 -11.22 -6.07 2.29
N GLY A 162 -10.32 -5.91 3.25
CA GLY A 162 -9.56 -4.69 3.46
C GLY A 162 -8.30 -4.72 2.61
N LEU A 163 -7.72 -3.55 2.33
CA LEU A 163 -6.44 -3.44 1.65
C LEU A 163 -5.55 -2.45 2.40
N TYR A 164 -4.51 -2.96 3.04
CA TYR A 164 -3.49 -2.14 3.67
C TYR A 164 -2.29 -2.03 2.74
N THR A 165 -1.72 -0.83 2.68
CA THR A 165 -0.47 -0.55 1.98
C THR A 165 0.41 0.37 2.83
N ARG A 166 1.70 0.04 2.94
CA ARG A 166 2.73 0.99 3.39
C ARG A 166 3.40 1.58 2.18
N ILE A 167 3.37 2.90 2.07
CA ILE A 167 3.82 3.63 0.88
C ILE A 167 4.97 4.57 1.26
N LYS A 168 6.13 4.39 0.62
CA LYS A 168 7.32 5.22 0.81
C LYS A 168 7.18 6.52 0.02
N VAL A 169 6.86 7.63 0.69
CA VAL A 169 6.60 8.92 0.03
C VAL A 169 7.80 9.86 0.05
N ASN A 170 8.84 9.54 0.83
CA ASN A 170 10.12 10.24 0.88
C ASN A 170 11.22 9.30 1.45
N TYR A 171 12.47 9.77 1.57
CA TYR A 171 13.62 8.98 2.06
C TYR A 171 13.38 8.31 3.42
N ASN A 172 12.88 9.03 4.42
CA ASN A 172 12.59 8.50 5.76
C ASN A 172 11.10 8.60 6.11
N THR A 173 10.23 8.61 5.11
CA THR A 173 8.81 8.85 5.34
C THR A 173 7.97 7.87 4.55
N SER A 174 7.24 7.07 5.32
CA SER A 174 6.21 6.18 4.83
C SER A 174 4.87 6.60 5.42
N ILE A 175 3.80 6.29 4.69
CA ILE A 175 2.43 6.41 5.19
C ILE A 175 1.81 5.01 5.26
N ASP A 176 0.86 4.84 6.17
CA ASP A 176 0.04 3.64 6.29
C ASP A 176 -1.35 3.96 5.75
N LEU A 177 -1.72 3.32 4.64
CA LEU A 177 -2.99 3.54 3.94
C LEU A 177 -3.86 2.29 3.99
N PHE A 178 -5.08 2.46 4.48
CA PHE A 178 -6.10 1.42 4.56
C PHE A 178 -7.25 1.76 3.62
N THR A 179 -7.49 0.91 2.62
CA THR A 179 -8.61 1.04 1.70
C THR A 179 -9.68 0.01 2.03
N PHE A 180 -10.95 0.42 1.99
CA PHE A 180 -12.07 -0.46 2.26
C PHE A 180 -13.28 -0.09 1.40
N HIS A 181 -14.01 -1.11 0.94
CA HIS A 181 -15.35 -0.95 0.38
C HIS A 181 -16.28 -1.76 1.27
N ASN A 182 -17.02 -1.07 2.14
CA ASN A 182 -17.89 -1.68 3.12
C ASN A 182 -19.07 -2.40 2.44
N THR A 183 -19.82 -3.22 3.20
CA THR A 183 -21.08 -3.74 2.65
C THR A 183 -22.10 -2.62 2.47
N MET A 184 -23.15 -2.89 1.69
CA MET A 184 -24.31 -2.04 1.55
C MET A 184 -25.56 -2.93 1.62
N ASN A 185 -26.47 -2.62 2.54
CA ASN A 185 -27.77 -3.27 2.67
C ASN A 185 -28.92 -2.27 2.49
N LYS A 186 -28.70 -1.21 1.69
CA LYS A 186 -29.68 -0.13 1.43
C LYS A 186 -30.25 0.47 2.73
N HIS A 187 -29.43 0.57 3.78
CA HIS A 187 -29.82 1.05 5.11
C HIS A 187 -30.96 0.26 5.78
N ARG A 188 -31.28 -0.94 5.30
CA ARG A 188 -32.21 -1.84 5.99
C ARG A 188 -31.64 -2.17 7.36
N ASN A 189 -32.50 -2.19 8.37
CA ASN A 189 -32.11 -2.40 9.77
C ASN A 189 -31.11 -1.33 10.28
N HIS A 190 -31.38 -0.05 9.98
CA HIS A 190 -30.62 1.10 10.50
C HIS A 190 -29.10 1.05 10.20
N SER A 191 -28.74 0.49 9.05
CA SER A 191 -27.36 0.30 8.60
C SER A 191 -26.49 -0.56 9.53
N GLU A 192 -27.08 -1.51 10.26
CA GLU A 192 -26.33 -2.29 11.26
C GLU A 192 -25.22 -3.15 10.65
N TRP A 193 -25.39 -3.64 9.42
CA TRP A 193 -24.34 -4.42 8.75
C TRP A 193 -23.17 -3.56 8.28
N GLU A 194 -23.46 -2.34 7.84
CA GLU A 194 -22.47 -1.34 7.49
C GLU A 194 -21.70 -0.92 8.75
N ARG A 195 -22.40 -0.66 9.87
CA ARG A 195 -21.79 -0.34 11.18
C ARG A 195 -20.91 -1.48 11.68
N ARG A 196 -21.38 -2.73 11.60
CA ARG A 196 -20.59 -3.92 11.95
C ARG A 196 -19.33 -4.05 11.11
N GLY A 197 -19.42 -3.80 9.80
CA GLY A 197 -18.27 -3.82 8.90
C GLY A 197 -17.23 -2.79 9.26
N MET A 198 -17.66 -1.57 9.59
CA MET A 198 -16.76 -0.52 10.04
C MET A 198 -16.10 -0.82 11.40
N ARG A 199 -16.80 -1.45 12.36
CA ARG A 199 -16.18 -1.90 13.62
C ARG A 199 -15.08 -2.92 13.38
N LYS A 200 -15.33 -3.94 12.56
CA LYS A 200 -14.31 -4.94 12.19
C LYS A 200 -13.15 -4.33 11.42
N PHE A 201 -13.43 -3.38 10.53
CA PHE A 201 -12.40 -2.64 9.81
C PHE A 201 -11.52 -1.84 10.78
N ARG A 202 -12.12 -1.12 11.74
CA ARG A 202 -11.41 -0.41 12.81
C ARG A 202 -10.55 -1.35 13.67
N GLU A 203 -11.11 -2.46 14.15
CA GLU A 203 -10.38 -3.47 14.93
C GLU A 203 -9.17 -4.02 14.15
N TRP A 204 -9.33 -4.22 12.83
CA TRP A 204 -8.24 -4.63 11.97
C TRP A 204 -7.17 -3.54 11.83
N VAL A 205 -7.56 -2.29 11.61
CA VAL A 205 -6.63 -1.15 11.56
C VAL A 205 -5.82 -1.08 12.86
N ASP A 206 -6.47 -1.12 14.02
CA ASP A 206 -5.82 -1.05 15.33
C ASP A 206 -4.80 -2.18 15.52
N ARG A 207 -5.14 -3.40 15.07
CA ARG A 207 -4.25 -4.55 15.11
C ARG A 207 -3.02 -4.39 14.20
N VAL A 208 -3.20 -3.84 13.00
CA VAL A 208 -2.07 -3.58 12.07
C VAL A 208 -1.16 -2.49 12.61
N LEU A 209 -1.73 -1.46 13.26
CA LEU A 209 -0.97 -0.38 13.89
C LEU A 209 -0.32 -0.80 15.22
N GLY A 210 -0.83 -1.86 15.85
CA GLY A 210 -0.42 -2.30 17.20
C GLY A 210 -0.92 -1.37 18.32
N LYS A 211 -1.82 -0.43 18.01
CA LYS A 211 -2.41 0.55 18.93
C LYS A 211 -3.71 1.12 18.35
N PRO A 212 -4.59 1.72 19.17
CA PRO A 212 -5.81 2.33 18.67
C PRO A 212 -5.53 3.43 17.63
N LEU A 213 -6.26 3.48 16.52
CA LEU A 213 -6.20 4.55 15.51
C LEU A 213 -6.57 5.94 16.09
N THR A 214 -7.26 5.99 17.23
CA THR A 214 -7.52 7.21 18.00
C THR A 214 -6.34 7.67 18.86
N SER A 215 -5.28 6.86 18.97
CA SER A 215 -4.04 7.30 19.58
C SER A 215 -3.26 8.22 18.65
N ASP A 216 -2.23 8.87 19.19
CA ASP A 216 -1.30 9.65 18.38
C ASP A 216 -0.46 8.73 17.47
N VAL A 217 -1.01 8.42 16.29
CA VAL A 217 -0.33 7.67 15.23
C VAL A 217 -0.19 8.57 14.02
N PRO A 218 1.01 9.07 13.69
CA PRO A 218 1.17 9.95 12.55
C PRO A 218 1.08 9.15 11.23
N ARG A 219 0.61 9.81 10.18
CA ARG A 219 0.66 9.36 8.76
C ARG A 219 -0.19 8.12 8.47
N VAL A 220 -1.31 7.99 9.17
CA VAL A 220 -2.31 6.94 8.91
C VAL A 220 -3.49 7.53 8.14
N PHE A 221 -3.87 6.85 7.06
CA PHE A 221 -4.97 7.23 6.18
C PHE A 221 -5.92 6.05 5.98
N LEU A 222 -7.21 6.34 5.97
CA LEU A 222 -8.26 5.41 5.62
C LEU A 222 -9.00 6.00 4.41
N ALA A 223 -9.32 5.21 3.41
CA ALA A 223 -10.01 5.71 2.22
C ALA A 223 -10.97 4.68 1.63
N GLY A 224 -12.10 5.13 1.12
CA GLY A 224 -12.99 4.30 0.32
C GLY A 224 -14.46 4.62 0.45
N ASP A 225 -15.26 3.72 -0.10
CA ASP A 225 -16.72 3.73 0.02
C ASP A 225 -17.11 2.99 1.30
N PHE A 226 -17.41 3.76 2.36
CA PHE A 226 -17.77 3.22 3.66
C PHE A 226 -19.25 2.88 3.77
N ASN A 227 -20.07 3.21 2.76
CA ASN A 227 -21.53 3.04 2.78
C ASN A 227 -22.22 3.59 4.04
N LEU A 228 -21.57 4.53 4.72
CA LEU A 228 -22.06 5.26 5.90
C LEU A 228 -21.64 6.72 5.75
N GLY A 229 -22.54 7.65 6.09
CA GLY A 229 -22.18 9.08 6.17
C GLY A 229 -21.13 9.33 7.26
N LYS A 230 -20.36 10.43 7.14
CA LYS A 230 -19.27 10.77 8.08
C LYS A 230 -19.72 10.77 9.55
N GLU A 231 -20.90 11.32 9.83
CA GLU A 231 -21.47 11.38 11.19
C GLU A 231 -21.74 9.98 11.77
N SER A 232 -22.10 9.02 10.92
CA SER A 232 -22.26 7.62 11.33
C SER A 232 -20.91 6.91 11.51
N CYS A 233 -19.84 7.39 10.86
CA CYS A 233 -18.49 6.88 11.01
C CYS A 233 -17.80 7.39 12.28
N TYR A 234 -18.14 8.57 12.82
CA TYR A 234 -17.48 9.14 14.00
C TYR A 234 -17.46 8.21 15.23
N PRO A 235 -18.58 7.61 15.68
CA PRO A 235 -18.54 6.72 16.83
C PRO A 235 -17.84 5.39 16.54
N LEU A 236 -17.54 5.07 15.27
CA LEU A 236 -16.96 3.79 14.85
C LEU A 236 -15.45 3.90 14.59
N LEU A 237 -15.03 4.99 13.95
CA LEU A 237 -13.64 5.24 13.57
C LEU A 237 -12.95 6.21 14.53
N GLY A 238 -13.66 7.17 15.13
CA GLY A 238 -13.11 8.20 16.01
C GLY A 238 -13.76 9.56 15.80
N HIS A 239 -13.91 10.34 16.86
CA HIS A 239 -14.52 11.68 16.78
C HIS A 239 -13.68 12.62 15.90
N PRO A 240 -14.29 13.63 15.23
CA PRO A 240 -13.59 14.69 14.54
C PRO A 240 -12.60 15.49 15.39
N ASN A 241 -12.53 15.28 16.70
CA ASN A 241 -11.51 15.91 17.56
C ASN A 241 -10.16 15.18 17.44
N VAL A 242 -10.17 13.94 16.95
CA VAL A 242 -9.00 13.06 16.83
C VAL A 242 -8.68 12.72 15.37
N LEU A 243 -9.71 12.68 14.51
CA LEU A 243 -9.56 12.40 13.08
C LEU A 243 -10.02 13.59 12.22
N GLU A 244 -9.43 13.72 11.04
CA GLU A 244 -9.82 14.65 9.99
C GLU A 244 -10.53 13.86 8.88
N TYR A 245 -11.65 14.40 8.39
CA TYR A 245 -12.50 13.74 7.41
C TYR A 245 -12.59 14.61 6.16
N ALA A 246 -12.33 14.01 5.02
CA ALA A 246 -12.70 14.51 3.72
C ALA A 246 -13.77 13.63 3.11
N ALA A 247 -14.90 14.18 2.70
CA ALA A 247 -16.07 13.40 2.30
C ALA A 247 -16.81 14.03 1.11
N SER A 248 -17.59 13.24 0.39
CA SER A 248 -18.38 13.73 -0.72
C SER A 248 -19.62 14.48 -0.24
N GLU A 249 -19.55 15.81 -0.09
CA GLU A 249 -20.67 16.64 0.41
C GLU A 249 -21.91 16.67 -0.51
N ASN A 250 -21.97 15.88 -1.58
CA ASN A 250 -22.92 16.13 -2.65
C ASN A 250 -23.61 14.88 -3.25
N ASN A 251 -24.92 14.84 -3.01
CA ASN A 251 -26.04 14.27 -3.77
C ASN A 251 -26.40 12.76 -3.71
N LYS A 252 -27.71 12.56 -3.42
CA LYS A 252 -28.56 11.35 -3.52
C LYS A 252 -28.24 10.13 -2.64
N LYS A 253 -26.98 9.84 -2.32
CA LYS A 253 -26.61 8.65 -1.52
C LYS A 253 -25.90 8.94 -0.19
N GLY A 254 -25.66 10.22 0.13
CA GLY A 254 -24.97 10.67 1.34
C GLY A 254 -23.44 10.66 1.21
N GLU A 255 -22.76 11.21 2.22
CA GLU A 255 -21.30 11.36 2.32
C GLU A 255 -20.58 10.02 2.61
N ILE A 256 -20.78 9.02 1.74
CA ILE A 256 -20.33 7.64 1.95
C ILE A 256 -18.91 7.35 1.48
N ASP A 257 -18.43 8.10 0.49
CA ASP A 257 -17.04 8.07 0.05
C ASP A 257 -16.22 9.04 0.91
N GLN A 258 -15.18 8.52 1.56
CA GLN A 258 -14.42 9.28 2.55
C GLN A 258 -12.92 9.01 2.47
N ILE A 259 -12.14 10.03 2.82
CA ILE A 259 -10.72 9.93 3.18
C ILE A 259 -10.59 10.45 4.61
N VAL A 260 -10.02 9.63 5.49
CA VAL A 260 -9.88 9.93 6.92
C VAL A 260 -8.41 9.85 7.30
N ASN A 261 -7.92 10.81 8.08
CA ASN A 261 -6.55 10.79 8.61
C ASN A 261 -6.52 11.09 10.11
N THR A 262 -5.47 10.63 10.76
CA THR A 262 -5.12 11.00 12.14
C THR A 262 -4.71 12.47 12.23
N LYS A 263 -5.24 13.22 13.20
CA LYS A 263 -4.98 14.67 13.33
C LYS A 263 -3.56 15.07 13.68
N THR A 264 -2.75 14.20 14.30
CA THR A 264 -1.45 14.63 14.80
C THR A 264 -0.55 15.14 13.69
N TYR A 265 -0.43 14.38 12.59
CA TYR A 265 0.29 14.76 11.39
C TYR A 265 0.09 13.67 10.32
N PRO A 266 -0.08 14.01 9.02
CA PRO A 266 -0.16 15.35 8.47
C PRO A 266 -1.57 15.94 8.55
N ARG A 267 -1.65 17.28 8.56
CA ARG A 267 -2.91 18.03 8.59
C ARG A 267 -3.55 18.10 7.21
N LEU A 268 -4.85 17.93 7.15
CA LEU A 268 -5.67 18.23 5.97
C LEU A 268 -5.54 19.73 5.61
N ARG A 269 -5.22 20.00 4.35
CA ARG A 269 -5.04 21.37 3.82
C ARG A 269 -6.19 21.79 2.93
N SER A 270 -6.63 20.89 2.06
CA SER A 270 -7.75 21.13 1.15
C SER A 270 -8.35 19.81 0.73
N GLN A 271 -9.60 19.87 0.26
CA GLN A 271 -10.34 18.74 -0.24
C GLN A 271 -11.31 19.17 -1.32
N GLY A 272 -11.87 18.21 -2.05
CA GLY A 272 -12.92 18.47 -3.02
C GLY A 272 -13.43 17.20 -3.66
N LEU A 273 -14.29 17.39 -4.67
CA LEU A 273 -14.97 16.30 -5.36
C LEU A 273 -14.33 15.99 -6.70
N VAL A 274 -14.37 14.71 -7.08
CA VAL A 274 -14.14 14.25 -8.45
C VAL A 274 -15.51 13.91 -9.05
N ARG A 275 -16.07 14.85 -9.82
CA ARG A 275 -17.37 14.63 -10.48
C ARG A 275 -17.23 13.59 -11.59
N THR A 276 -17.98 12.49 -11.50
CA THR A 276 -17.86 11.40 -12.48
C THR A 276 -18.79 11.52 -13.69
N TYR A 277 -19.76 12.44 -13.62
CA TYR A 277 -20.68 12.79 -14.71
C TYR A 277 -21.32 11.57 -15.39
N GLY A 278 -21.78 10.61 -14.57
CA GLY A 278 -22.46 9.39 -15.05
C GLY A 278 -21.55 8.25 -15.49
N ASN A 279 -20.21 8.39 -15.44
CA ASN A 279 -19.27 7.28 -15.67
C ASN A 279 -19.13 6.37 -14.43
N SER A 280 -19.66 6.82 -13.30
CA SER A 280 -19.88 6.06 -12.07
C SER A 280 -21.16 6.58 -11.43
N ASP A 281 -21.80 5.77 -10.59
CA ASP A 281 -22.92 6.19 -9.75
C ASP A 281 -22.47 6.85 -8.43
N HIS A 282 -21.17 7.07 -8.28
CA HIS A 282 -20.53 7.82 -7.20
C HIS A 282 -19.69 8.97 -7.77
N ASP A 283 -19.69 10.09 -7.06
CA ASP A 283 -18.62 11.08 -7.20
C ASP A 283 -17.46 10.68 -6.29
N GLY A 284 -16.24 10.95 -6.73
CA GLY A 284 -15.05 10.72 -5.92
C GLY A 284 -14.76 11.85 -4.94
N VAL A 285 -13.82 11.60 -4.03
CA VAL A 285 -13.28 12.57 -3.08
C VAL A 285 -11.78 12.67 -3.27
N TRP A 286 -11.23 13.87 -3.16
CA TRP A 286 -9.79 14.08 -3.03
C TRP A 286 -9.46 14.93 -1.82
N ALA A 287 -8.27 14.71 -1.26
CA ALA A 287 -7.76 15.44 -0.11
C ALA A 287 -6.25 15.68 -0.27
N THR A 288 -5.80 16.87 0.12
CA THR A 288 -4.39 17.28 0.14
C THR A 288 -3.95 17.51 1.56
N TYR A 289 -2.75 17.05 1.91
CA TYR A 289 -2.21 17.06 3.26
C TYR A 289 -0.89 17.81 3.36
N ASP A 290 -0.56 18.31 4.55
CA ASP A 290 0.72 18.97 4.83
C ASP A 290 1.89 17.99 5.00
N LEU A 291 1.98 17.03 4.09
CA LEU A 291 3.09 16.10 4.01
C LEU A 291 3.82 16.33 2.70
N THR A 292 5.08 16.75 2.80
CA THR A 292 5.93 16.91 1.63
C THR A 292 6.39 15.54 1.13
N THR A 293 6.11 15.27 -0.13
CA THR A 293 6.47 14.05 -0.84
C THR A 293 7.59 14.34 -1.83
N ASN A 294 8.44 13.34 -2.08
CA ASN A 294 9.51 13.43 -3.06
C ASN A 294 9.79 12.04 -3.63
N ARG A 295 9.30 11.80 -4.85
CA ARG A 295 9.36 10.48 -5.50
C ARG A 295 10.81 10.07 -5.75
N ALA A 296 11.66 10.97 -6.24
CA ALA A 296 13.06 10.67 -6.48
C ALA A 296 13.77 10.22 -5.20
N ARG A 297 13.54 10.89 -4.07
CA ARG A 297 14.07 10.51 -2.76
C ARG A 297 13.51 9.18 -2.26
N ALA A 298 12.21 8.94 -2.43
CA ALA A 298 11.61 7.65 -2.10
C ALA A 298 12.25 6.49 -2.87
N LEU A 299 12.52 6.67 -4.17
CA LEU A 299 13.16 5.66 -5.02
C LEU A 299 14.63 5.38 -4.65
N ARG A 300 15.30 6.33 -3.99
CA ARG A 300 16.69 6.14 -3.53
C ARG A 300 16.79 5.23 -2.30
N ASP A 301 15.71 5.02 -1.57
CA ASP A 301 15.65 4.22 -0.33
C ASP A 301 14.86 2.92 -0.49
N VAL A 302 14.69 2.43 -1.72
CA VAL A 302 14.08 1.13 -1.98
C VAL A 302 14.85 0.33 -3.03
N VAL A 303 14.80 -0.99 -2.90
CA VAL A 303 15.09 -1.94 -3.97
C VAL A 303 13.79 -2.27 -4.68
N ARG A 304 13.80 -2.29 -6.01
CA ARG A 304 12.66 -2.64 -6.85
C ARG A 304 12.99 -3.87 -7.68
N VAL A 305 12.11 -4.86 -7.69
CA VAL A 305 12.22 -6.04 -8.55
C VAL A 305 11.06 -6.09 -9.52
N TYR A 306 11.28 -6.70 -10.68
CA TYR A 306 10.35 -6.64 -11.81
C TYR A 306 10.14 -8.02 -12.42
N GLU A 307 8.92 -8.25 -12.90
CA GLU A 307 8.47 -9.51 -13.50
C GLU A 307 9.17 -9.84 -14.82
N HIS A 308 9.66 -8.82 -15.52
CA HIS A 308 10.30 -8.98 -16.81
C HIS A 308 11.63 -8.22 -16.85
N SER A 309 12.54 -8.68 -17.71
CA SER A 309 13.71 -7.88 -18.11
C SER A 309 13.23 -6.52 -18.64
N GLY A 310 14.07 -5.51 -18.55
CA GLY A 310 13.60 -4.16 -18.90
C GLY A 310 13.23 -3.29 -17.72
N ALA A 311 13.18 -3.82 -16.50
CA ALA A 311 12.36 -3.27 -15.42
C ALA A 311 10.88 -3.10 -15.86
N ARG A 312 10.33 -4.13 -16.49
CA ARG A 312 8.96 -4.15 -17.05
C ARG A 312 8.05 -5.10 -16.28
N GLY A 313 6.75 -5.04 -16.58
CA GLY A 313 5.76 -5.93 -15.97
C GLY A 313 5.32 -5.48 -14.58
N ARG A 314 4.93 -6.43 -13.73
CA ARG A 314 4.66 -6.17 -12.31
C ARG A 314 5.95 -5.77 -11.61
N MET A 315 5.80 -5.07 -10.48
CA MET A 315 6.92 -4.60 -9.66
C MET A 315 6.60 -4.75 -8.18
N ALA A 316 7.61 -5.07 -7.37
CA ALA A 316 7.58 -4.94 -5.91
C ALA A 316 8.74 -4.07 -5.44
N ALA A 317 8.54 -3.38 -4.31
CA ALA A 317 9.54 -2.53 -3.69
C ALA A 317 9.82 -3.00 -2.26
N PHE A 318 11.06 -2.84 -1.83
CA PHE A 318 11.58 -3.36 -0.58
C PHE A 318 12.47 -2.29 0.08
N GLU A 319 12.22 -2.01 1.36
CA GLU A 319 13.07 -1.15 2.17
C GLU A 319 14.29 -1.93 2.68
N VAL A 320 15.21 -1.25 3.38
CA VAL A 320 16.26 -1.90 4.17
C VAL A 320 15.66 -2.95 5.09
N GLY A 321 16.19 -4.15 5.03
CA GLY A 321 15.65 -5.26 5.78
C GLY A 321 16.07 -6.63 5.27
N ASP A 322 15.51 -7.62 5.93
CA ASP A 322 15.83 -9.02 5.78
C ASP A 322 14.58 -9.79 5.34
N TYR A 323 14.63 -10.28 4.09
CA TYR A 323 13.53 -10.97 3.43
C TYR A 323 13.88 -12.45 3.26
N TYR A 324 13.74 -13.22 4.34
CA TYR A 324 14.18 -14.62 4.44
C TYR A 324 13.47 -15.55 3.47
N TYR A 325 12.25 -15.19 3.06
CA TYR A 325 11.44 -15.95 2.12
C TYR A 325 10.52 -15.00 1.34
N LEU A 326 10.91 -14.68 0.10
CA LEU A 326 10.14 -13.80 -0.79
C LEU A 326 8.73 -14.30 -1.10
N PRO A 327 8.45 -15.61 -1.13
CA PRO A 327 7.09 -16.11 -1.19
C PRO A 327 6.22 -15.57 -0.04
N GLU A 328 6.57 -15.87 1.21
CA GLU A 328 5.66 -15.57 2.33
C GLU A 328 5.68 -14.13 2.82
N GLN A 329 6.71 -13.34 2.53
CA GLN A 329 6.88 -12.04 3.20
C GLN A 329 6.28 -10.85 2.42
N HIS A 330 5.97 -11.04 1.12
CA HIS A 330 5.27 -10.05 0.31
C HIS A 330 4.05 -10.68 -0.38
N TRP A 331 2.93 -10.70 0.34
CA TRP A 331 1.68 -11.40 0.02
C TRP A 331 0.95 -10.86 -1.23
N ILE A 332 1.53 -10.98 -2.42
CA ILE A 332 0.78 -10.94 -3.68
C ILE A 332 0.22 -12.36 -3.93
N ARG A 333 -0.65 -12.84 -3.04
CA ARG A 333 -1.38 -14.09 -3.27
C ARG A 333 -2.46 -13.83 -4.32
N THR A 334 -2.20 -14.09 -5.60
CA THR A 334 -3.25 -14.10 -6.63
C THR A 334 -3.90 -15.48 -6.66
N TYR A 335 -5.18 -15.57 -6.29
CA TYR A 335 -5.90 -16.82 -5.99
C TYR A 335 -6.06 -17.82 -7.16
N ARG A 336 -5.56 -17.50 -8.37
CA ARG A 336 -5.63 -18.42 -9.51
C ARG A 336 -4.28 -18.91 -10.03
N HIS A 337 -3.17 -18.31 -9.60
CA HIS A 337 -1.84 -18.82 -9.88
C HIS A 337 -0.91 -18.45 -8.72
N GLN A 338 -0.41 -19.45 -8.00
CA GLN A 338 0.53 -19.33 -6.88
C GLN A 338 1.94 -18.99 -7.37
N HIS A 339 2.09 -17.98 -8.21
CA HIS A 339 3.42 -17.54 -8.63
C HIS A 339 3.84 -16.41 -7.71
N TRP A 340 4.74 -16.75 -6.81
CA TRP A 340 5.31 -15.81 -5.87
C TRP A 340 6.45 -15.07 -6.57
N TRP A 341 7.00 -14.05 -5.92
CA TRP A 341 8.07 -13.25 -6.56
C TRP A 341 9.32 -14.08 -6.89
N ASN A 342 9.53 -15.21 -6.21
CA ASN A 342 10.66 -16.10 -6.48
C ASN A 342 10.75 -16.55 -7.94
N ASP A 343 9.61 -16.72 -8.61
CA ASP A 343 9.52 -17.22 -9.98
C ASP A 343 9.19 -16.14 -11.01
N ARG A 344 9.48 -14.88 -10.66
CA ARG A 344 9.12 -13.74 -11.49
C ARG A 344 10.23 -12.72 -11.60
N ILE A 345 11.21 -12.72 -10.69
CA ILE A 345 12.23 -11.67 -10.68
C ILE A 345 13.17 -11.85 -11.87
N SER A 346 12.96 -11.04 -12.91
CA SER A 346 13.81 -10.99 -14.10
C SER A 346 14.71 -9.75 -14.14
N SER A 347 14.41 -8.71 -13.37
CA SER A 347 15.30 -7.56 -13.24
C SER A 347 15.15 -6.85 -11.90
N ILE A 348 16.17 -6.09 -11.53
CA ILE A 348 16.27 -5.35 -10.27
C ILE A 348 16.79 -3.94 -10.52
N ARG A 349 16.24 -2.98 -9.76
CA ARG A 349 16.77 -1.62 -9.62
C ARG A 349 17.03 -1.34 -8.15
N VAL A 350 18.27 -0.97 -7.84
CA VAL A 350 18.68 -0.64 -6.47
C VAL A 350 18.75 0.87 -6.29
N GLY A 351 18.14 1.38 -5.22
CA GLY A 351 18.23 2.79 -4.85
C GLY A 351 19.68 3.22 -4.62
N GLY A 352 19.99 4.50 -4.88
CA GLY A 352 21.37 5.01 -4.89
C GLY A 352 22.15 4.80 -3.58
N TYR A 353 21.47 4.68 -2.45
CA TYR A 353 22.08 4.48 -1.13
C TYR A 353 22.03 3.04 -0.63
N LEU A 354 21.66 2.09 -1.49
CA LEU A 354 21.40 0.72 -1.09
C LEU A 354 22.29 -0.29 -1.82
N ARG A 355 22.40 -1.45 -1.17
CA ARG A 355 22.89 -2.72 -1.71
C ARG A 355 21.75 -3.73 -1.62
N GLY A 356 21.46 -4.41 -2.73
CA GLY A 356 20.52 -5.53 -2.78
C GLY A 356 21.29 -6.84 -2.95
N TYR A 357 21.06 -7.80 -2.07
CA TYR A 357 21.61 -9.14 -2.16
C TYR A 357 20.48 -10.11 -2.47
N LEU A 358 20.51 -10.76 -3.62
CA LEU A 358 19.56 -11.82 -3.97
C LEU A 358 20.20 -13.18 -3.74
N TYR A 359 19.39 -14.15 -3.32
CA TYR A 359 19.83 -15.53 -3.05
C TYR A 359 18.90 -16.52 -3.70
N ASP A 360 19.43 -17.63 -4.20
CA ASP A 360 18.60 -18.70 -4.77
C ASP A 360 17.96 -19.63 -3.71
N GLY A 361 18.55 -19.69 -2.51
CA GLY A 361 17.99 -20.38 -1.36
C GLY A 361 17.17 -19.48 -0.44
N ALA A 362 16.21 -20.08 0.28
CA ALA A 362 15.58 -19.44 1.44
C ALA A 362 16.63 -19.19 2.54
N HIS A 363 16.34 -18.27 3.47
CA HIS A 363 17.22 -17.92 4.59
C HIS A 363 18.64 -17.54 4.16
N TYR A 364 18.79 -16.89 2.99
CA TYR A 364 20.07 -16.39 2.45
C TYR A 364 21.09 -17.48 2.15
N ARG A 365 20.63 -18.69 1.85
CA ARG A 365 21.47 -19.81 1.45
C ARG A 365 21.71 -19.81 -0.06
N GLY A 366 22.70 -20.59 -0.48
CA GLY A 366 22.99 -20.84 -1.90
C GLY A 366 23.74 -19.70 -2.58
N ARG A 367 23.56 -19.58 -3.90
CA ARG A 367 24.26 -18.58 -4.72
C ARG A 367 23.76 -17.19 -4.37
N ARG A 368 24.70 -16.25 -4.25
CA ARG A 368 24.43 -14.84 -3.92
C ARG A 368 24.77 -13.93 -5.09
N TRP A 369 23.87 -13.02 -5.42
CA TRP A 369 24.11 -11.91 -6.34
C TRP A 369 24.07 -10.58 -5.58
N LEU A 370 25.07 -9.73 -5.81
CA LEU A 370 25.14 -8.38 -5.26
C LEU A 370 24.79 -7.35 -6.34
N PHE A 371 23.84 -6.48 -6.02
CA PHE A 371 23.46 -5.34 -6.84
C PHE A 371 23.66 -4.07 -6.03
N THR A 372 24.25 -3.06 -6.66
CA THR A 372 24.45 -1.76 -6.01
C THR A 372 23.81 -0.66 -6.86
N GLY A 373 23.40 0.42 -6.20
CA GLY A 373 22.55 1.48 -6.74
C GLY A 373 22.95 2.09 -8.09
N GLY A 374 21.92 2.65 -8.75
CA GLY A 374 22.03 3.55 -9.92
C GLY A 374 21.67 2.91 -11.25
N HIS A 375 21.95 1.61 -11.42
CA HIS A 375 21.77 0.93 -12.69
C HIS A 375 20.70 -0.16 -12.63
N ARG A 376 19.99 -0.34 -13.74
CA ARG A 376 19.12 -1.49 -13.99
C ARG A 376 20.02 -2.69 -14.23
N ASN A 377 19.72 -3.80 -13.55
CA ASN A 377 20.39 -5.07 -13.79
C ASN A 377 19.33 -6.10 -14.20
N ASP A 378 19.48 -6.66 -15.40
CA ASP A 378 18.71 -7.83 -15.79
C ASP A 378 19.36 -9.07 -15.15
N ILE A 379 18.53 -9.99 -14.69
CA ILE A 379 18.94 -11.17 -13.94
C ILE A 379 18.90 -12.34 -14.92
N SER A 380 19.95 -12.48 -15.75
CA SER A 380 20.04 -13.54 -16.75
C SER A 380 20.37 -14.90 -16.08
N GLY A 381 19.75 -15.98 -16.57
CA GLY A 381 20.00 -17.35 -16.10
C GLY A 381 19.56 -17.69 -14.66
N SER A 382 18.92 -16.73 -13.98
CA SER A 382 18.46 -16.83 -12.59
C SER A 382 16.99 -16.45 -12.40
N ASN A 383 16.27 -16.24 -13.52
CA ASN A 383 14.82 -16.31 -13.52
C ASN A 383 14.42 -17.65 -12.88
N ASP A 384 13.41 -17.62 -12.01
CA ASP A 384 12.87 -18.81 -11.34
C ASP A 384 13.75 -19.44 -10.26
N LYS A 385 14.65 -18.65 -9.67
CA LYS A 385 15.52 -19.15 -8.58
C LYS A 385 15.54 -18.29 -7.33
N ILE A 386 15.13 -17.02 -7.37
CA ILE A 386 15.40 -16.09 -6.26
C ILE A 386 14.46 -16.34 -5.06
N SER A 387 14.92 -16.99 -4.01
CA SER A 387 14.07 -17.35 -2.87
C SER A 387 14.15 -16.38 -1.68
N SER A 388 15.24 -15.63 -1.54
CA SER A 388 15.41 -14.66 -0.45
C SER A 388 16.23 -13.43 -0.85
N MET A 389 16.12 -12.35 -0.06
CA MET A 389 16.80 -11.09 -0.32
C MET A 389 17.23 -10.38 0.97
N ARG A 390 18.40 -9.73 0.93
CA ARG A 390 18.78 -8.71 1.91
C ARG A 390 18.89 -7.34 1.24
N VAL A 391 18.35 -6.32 1.88
CA VAL A 391 18.55 -4.93 1.48
C VAL A 391 19.32 -4.24 2.59
N ARG A 392 20.41 -3.57 2.23
CA ARG A 392 21.31 -2.88 3.17
C ARG A 392 21.60 -1.47 2.68
N ARG A 393 21.95 -0.58 3.61
CA ARG A 393 22.54 0.72 3.27
C ARG A 393 23.96 0.48 2.76
N ARG A 394 24.38 1.34 1.82
CA ARG A 394 25.72 1.29 1.22
C ARG A 394 26.81 1.60 2.22
#